data_AF-A0A081ET73-F1
#
_entry.id   AF-A0A081ET73-F1
#
_cell.length_a   1.000
_cell.length_b   1.000
_cell.length_c   1.000
_cell.angle_alpha   90.00
_cell.angle_beta   90.00
_cell.angle_gamma   90.00
#
_symmetry.space_group_name_H-M   'P 1'
#
loop_
_entity.id
_entity.type
_entity.pdbx_description
1 polymer ?
#
loop_
_entity_poly.entity_id
_entity_poly.type
_entity_poly.pdbx_seq_one_letter_code
_entity_poly.pdbx_strand_id
1 'polypeptide(L)'
;MFEAHLDATYAWLGLALVSVATAGVAAALPASPPPDADGVAHTIDSVADGEHPATAEHGLAANRIRLTERSVALDDGSGTARAPIHAPRITPVPKGRERDPDGDGLRRILGGVPPDAAFDDPEAFAAAAERSRATDHEWRPAPDQLTVRRVHYGGVHVTLVG
;
A
#
# COMPACT_ATOMS: atom_id res chain seq x y z
N MET A 1 23.87 0.34 -67.59
CA MET A 1 22.53 0.27 -66.96
C MET A 1 22.64 -0.73 -65.82
N PHE A 2 23.05 -0.26 -64.63
CA PHE A 2 23.04 -1.08 -63.42
C PHE A 2 21.67 -0.87 -62.81
N GLU A 3 20.72 -1.73 -63.18
CA GLU A 3 19.51 -1.90 -62.38
C GLU A 3 19.97 -2.44 -61.03
N ALA A 4 20.16 -1.51 -60.10
CA ALA A 4 20.49 -1.83 -58.75
C ALA A 4 19.31 -2.60 -58.15
N HIS A 5 19.34 -3.93 -58.21
CA HIS A 5 18.58 -4.83 -57.34
C HIS A 5 19.04 -4.69 -55.87
N LEU A 6 19.31 -3.46 -55.43
CA LEU A 6 19.64 -3.09 -54.07
C LEU A 6 18.37 -2.85 -53.24
N ASP A 7 17.20 -2.82 -53.88
CA ASP A 7 16.02 -2.19 -53.27
C ASP A 7 15.27 -3.11 -52.30
N ALA A 8 15.16 -4.42 -52.59
CA ALA A 8 14.29 -5.29 -51.79
C ALA A 8 14.98 -5.84 -50.52
N THR A 9 16.21 -6.34 -50.64
CA THR A 9 16.88 -7.07 -49.55
C THR A 9 17.43 -6.12 -48.48
N TYR A 10 18.00 -4.99 -48.88
CA TYR A 10 18.51 -3.98 -47.94
C TYR A 10 17.38 -3.20 -47.27
N ALA A 11 16.25 -2.95 -47.97
CA ALA A 11 15.07 -2.40 -47.34
C ALA A 11 14.51 -3.35 -46.27
N TRP A 12 14.48 -4.65 -46.53
CA TRP A 12 14.05 -5.64 -45.54
C TRP A 12 14.99 -5.74 -44.34
N LEU A 13 16.31 -5.69 -44.55
CA LEU A 13 17.30 -5.66 -43.46
C LEU A 13 17.22 -4.37 -42.64
N GLY A 14 17.06 -3.22 -43.30
CA GLY A 14 16.86 -1.94 -42.64
C GLY A 14 15.58 -1.91 -41.81
N LEU A 15 14.48 -2.44 -42.36
CA LEU A 15 13.20 -2.56 -41.65
C LEU A 15 13.30 -3.49 -40.45
N ALA A 16 13.96 -4.64 -40.59
CA ALA A 16 14.19 -5.57 -39.48
C ALA A 16 15.02 -4.90 -38.36
N LEU A 17 16.08 -4.17 -38.72
CA LEU A 17 16.94 -3.49 -37.76
C LEU A 17 16.20 -2.35 -37.04
N VAL A 18 15.39 -1.58 -37.76
CA VAL A 18 14.51 -0.56 -37.18
C VAL A 18 13.43 -1.18 -36.28
N SER A 19 12.77 -2.26 -36.70
CA SER A 19 11.79 -2.96 -35.87
C SER A 19 12.39 -3.53 -34.59
N VAL A 20 13.59 -4.12 -34.66
CA VAL A 20 14.32 -4.60 -33.47
C VAL A 20 14.71 -3.44 -32.56
N ALA A 21 15.16 -2.32 -33.12
CA ALA A 21 15.47 -1.11 -32.35
C ALA A 21 14.23 -0.53 -31.66
N THR A 22 13.11 -0.38 -32.36
CA THR A 22 11.84 0.12 -31.81
C THR A 22 11.26 -0.85 -30.77
N ALA A 23 11.33 -2.16 -31.00
CA ALA A 23 10.91 -3.17 -30.02
C ALA A 23 11.78 -3.15 -28.77
N GLY A 24 13.09 -2.91 -28.92
CA GLY A 24 14.02 -2.74 -27.79
C GLY A 24 13.69 -1.51 -26.94
N VAL A 25 13.26 -0.41 -27.56
CA VAL A 25 12.83 0.81 -26.84
C VAL A 25 11.53 0.58 -26.07
N ALA A 26 10.57 -0.14 -26.64
CA ALA A 26 9.31 -0.46 -25.95
C ALA A 26 9.52 -1.38 -24.73
N ALA A 27 10.47 -2.31 -24.81
CA ALA A 27 10.83 -3.19 -23.69
C ALA A 27 11.61 -2.49 -22.55
N ALA A 28 12.10 -1.26 -22.78
CA ALA A 28 12.87 -0.50 -21.81
C ALA A 28 12.03 0.52 -21.01
N LEU A 29 10.74 0.67 -21.32
CA LEU A 29 9.85 1.56 -20.57
C LEU A 29 9.49 0.92 -19.22
N PRO A 30 9.68 1.61 -18.07
CA PRO A 30 9.23 1.13 -16.78
C PRO A 30 7.71 0.92 -16.81
N ALA A 31 7.26 -0.32 -16.61
CA ALA A 31 5.89 -0.74 -16.90
C ALA A 31 4.89 -0.62 -15.74
N SER A 32 5.16 0.21 -14.73
CA SER A 32 4.25 0.39 -13.59
C SER A 32 3.85 1.86 -13.44
N PRO A 33 2.56 2.17 -13.27
CA PRO A 33 2.14 3.51 -12.89
C PRO A 33 2.81 3.90 -11.56
N PRO A 34 3.10 5.20 -11.35
CA PRO A 34 3.75 5.65 -10.12
C PRO A 34 2.88 5.31 -8.89
N PRO A 35 3.50 5.08 -7.72
CA PRO A 35 2.78 4.68 -6.52
C PRO A 35 1.80 5.78 -6.06
N ASP A 36 0.54 5.40 -5.81
CA ASP A 36 -0.54 6.31 -5.45
C ASP A 36 -0.68 6.47 -3.93
N ALA A 37 0.17 7.31 -3.33
CA ALA A 37 0.08 7.58 -1.89
C ALA A 37 -1.16 8.41 -1.52
N ASP A 38 -1.60 9.30 -2.41
CA ASP A 38 -2.76 10.18 -2.18
C ASP A 38 -4.07 9.39 -2.17
N GLY A 39 -4.26 8.43 -3.09
CA GLY A 39 -5.42 7.53 -3.09
C GLY A 39 -5.50 6.66 -1.83
N VAL A 40 -4.36 6.21 -1.33
CA VAL A 40 -4.28 5.49 -0.04
C VAL A 40 -4.68 6.40 1.12
N ALA A 41 -4.11 7.61 1.21
CA ALA A 41 -4.45 8.57 2.26
C ALA A 41 -5.95 8.93 2.23
N HIS A 42 -6.50 9.16 1.04
CA HIS A 42 -7.92 9.43 0.86
C HIS A 42 -8.81 8.28 1.36
N THR A 43 -8.42 7.04 1.08
CA THR A 43 -9.16 5.85 1.56
C THR A 43 -9.13 5.76 3.08
N ILE A 44 -7.98 6.05 3.69
CA ILE A 44 -7.82 6.09 5.15
C ILE A 44 -8.72 7.18 5.75
N ASP A 45 -8.64 8.41 5.23
CA ASP A 45 -9.40 9.55 5.72
C ASP A 45 -10.92 9.32 5.58
N SER A 46 -11.36 8.76 4.45
CA SER A 46 -12.78 8.44 4.22
C SER A 46 -13.36 7.48 5.26
N VAL A 47 -12.62 6.43 5.63
CA VAL A 47 -13.07 5.48 6.68
C VAL A 47 -12.94 6.10 8.06
N ALA A 48 -11.88 6.87 8.31
CA ALA A 48 -11.59 7.48 9.60
C ALA A 48 -12.46 8.71 9.92
N ASP A 49 -13.19 9.27 8.97
CA ASP A 49 -14.17 10.35 9.19
C ASP A 49 -15.58 9.82 9.46
N GLY A 50 -15.90 8.57 9.09
CA GLY A 50 -17.25 8.01 9.22
C GLY A 50 -17.69 7.72 10.66
N GLU A 51 -18.90 8.10 11.06
CA GLU A 51 -19.40 7.91 12.44
C GLU A 51 -19.66 6.43 12.85
N HIS A 52 -19.61 5.50 11.91
CA HIS A 52 -19.99 4.10 12.10
C HIS A 52 -18.83 3.15 11.78
N PRO A 53 -18.81 1.93 12.35
CA PRO A 53 -17.86 0.90 11.95
C PRO A 53 -17.91 0.69 10.43
N ALA A 54 -16.75 0.77 9.79
CA ALA A 54 -16.60 0.68 8.35
C ALA A 54 -15.30 -0.04 8.01
N THR A 55 -15.24 -0.64 6.83
CA THR A 55 -14.04 -1.28 6.31
C THR A 55 -13.88 -0.90 4.84
N ALA A 56 -12.66 -0.56 4.45
CA ALA A 56 -12.28 -0.37 3.06
C ALA A 56 -10.95 -1.08 2.81
N GLU A 57 -10.73 -1.45 1.56
CA GLU A 57 -9.48 -2.02 1.12
C GLU A 57 -8.97 -1.23 -0.08
N HIS A 58 -7.65 -1.06 -0.19
CA HIS A 58 -7.02 -0.30 -1.26
C HIS A 58 -5.83 -1.09 -1.82
N GLY A 59 -5.80 -1.33 -3.13
CA GLY A 59 -4.69 -2.03 -3.78
C GLY A 59 -3.43 -1.17 -3.80
N LEU A 60 -2.26 -1.76 -3.50
CA LEU A 60 -0.99 -1.05 -3.48
C LEU A 60 -0.13 -1.44 -4.69
N ALA A 61 0.25 -0.45 -5.49
CA ALA A 61 1.28 -0.59 -6.51
C ALA A 61 2.64 -0.11 -5.97
N ALA A 62 3.17 -0.82 -4.97
CA ALA A 62 4.45 -0.47 -4.33
C ALA A 62 5.17 -1.72 -3.83
N ASN A 63 6.50 -1.66 -3.74
CA ASN A 63 7.33 -2.70 -3.13
C ASN A 63 7.46 -2.52 -1.62
N ARG A 64 7.48 -1.26 -1.16
CA ARG A 64 7.62 -0.91 0.25
C ARG A 64 6.60 0.15 0.64
N ILE A 65 6.17 0.07 1.89
CA ILE A 65 5.30 1.05 2.52
C ILE A 65 5.91 1.50 3.84
N ARG A 66 5.74 2.77 4.16
CA ARG A 66 5.94 3.32 5.50
C ARG A 66 4.68 4.05 5.91
N LEU A 67 4.00 3.51 6.91
CA LEU A 67 2.75 4.05 7.42
C LEU A 67 2.97 4.58 8.83
N THR A 68 2.78 5.88 9.02
CA THR A 68 2.78 6.54 10.32
C THR A 68 1.38 7.02 10.67
N GLU A 69 1.18 7.53 11.88
CA GLU A 69 -0.11 8.14 12.27
C GLU A 69 -0.54 9.33 11.39
N ARG A 70 0.40 9.97 10.69
CA ARG A 70 0.16 11.25 9.98
C ARG A 70 0.52 11.22 8.50
N SER A 71 1.06 10.13 8.00
CA SER A 71 1.42 10.02 6.59
C SER A 71 1.59 8.58 6.14
N VAL A 72 1.30 8.35 4.87
CA VAL A 72 1.69 7.14 4.14
C VAL A 72 2.75 7.50 3.13
N ALA A 73 3.78 6.66 3.03
CA ALA A 73 4.77 6.72 1.96
C ALA A 73 4.87 5.36 1.28
N LEU A 74 5.00 5.38 -0.04
CA LEU A 74 5.05 4.21 -0.91
C LEU A 74 6.30 4.30 -1.79
N ASP A 75 6.97 3.18 -1.98
CA ASP A 75 8.19 3.08 -2.79
C ASP A 75 8.08 1.85 -3.71
N ASP A 76 8.26 2.06 -5.01
CA ASP A 76 8.15 1.04 -6.06
C ASP A 76 9.53 0.64 -6.65
N GLY A 77 10.63 1.07 -6.04
CA GLY A 77 12.00 0.89 -6.52
C GLY A 77 12.45 1.89 -7.58
N SER A 78 11.53 2.63 -8.19
CA SER A 78 11.82 3.69 -9.17
C SER A 78 11.65 5.09 -8.56
N GLY A 79 10.78 5.22 -7.56
CA GLY A 79 10.55 6.46 -6.83
C GLY A 79 9.78 6.25 -5.53
N THR A 80 9.62 7.34 -4.79
CA THR A 80 8.84 7.37 -3.54
C THR A 80 7.74 8.42 -3.65
N ALA A 81 6.50 8.01 -3.41
CA ALA A 81 5.36 8.90 -3.21
C ALA A 81 5.03 9.02 -1.72
N ARG A 82 4.56 10.18 -1.28
CA ARG A 82 4.16 10.42 0.11
C ARG A 82 2.95 11.34 0.17
N ALA A 83 1.97 10.97 0.98
CA ALA A 83 0.78 11.76 1.26
C ALA A 83 0.57 11.93 2.78
N PRO A 84 0.09 13.10 3.25
CA PRO A 84 -0.37 13.26 4.62
C PRO A 84 -1.68 12.52 4.85
N ILE A 85 -1.92 12.13 6.10
CA ILE A 85 -3.20 11.60 6.58
C ILE A 85 -3.84 12.69 7.43
N HIS A 86 -5.08 13.07 7.11
CA HIS A 86 -5.79 14.14 7.80
C HIS A 86 -6.68 13.65 8.94
N ALA A 87 -7.03 12.37 8.91
CA ALA A 87 -7.73 11.70 9.98
C ALA A 87 -7.08 11.97 11.35
N PRO A 88 -7.86 12.26 12.40
CA PRO A 88 -7.32 12.73 13.67
C PRO A 88 -6.45 11.70 14.40
N ARG A 89 -6.68 10.40 14.19
CA ARG A 89 -5.89 9.31 14.77
C ARG A 89 -6.13 7.99 14.02
N ILE A 90 -5.06 7.43 13.44
CA ILE A 90 -5.07 6.07 12.92
C ILE A 90 -4.11 5.20 13.73
N THR A 91 -4.30 3.88 13.66
CA THR A 91 -3.46 2.89 14.34
C THR A 91 -2.86 1.97 13.29
N PRO A 92 -1.60 2.20 12.90
CA PRO A 92 -0.89 1.29 12.02
C PRO A 92 -0.76 -0.09 12.66
N VAL A 93 -1.14 -1.15 11.95
CA VAL A 93 -1.02 -2.53 12.38
C VAL A 93 0.22 -3.14 11.70
N PRO A 94 1.31 -3.43 12.42
CA PRO A 94 2.46 -4.13 11.85
C PRO A 94 2.10 -5.54 11.40
N LYS A 95 2.61 -5.97 10.23
CA LYS A 95 2.69 -7.40 9.91
C LYS A 95 3.95 -7.94 10.59
N GLY A 96 3.76 -8.69 11.68
CA GLY A 96 4.78 -9.50 12.34
C GLY A 96 5.91 -8.74 13.04
N ARG A 97 5.89 -8.74 14.38
CA ARG A 97 7.07 -9.12 15.16
C ARG A 97 6.68 -10.40 15.88
N GLU A 98 7.42 -11.48 15.71
CA GLU A 98 7.12 -12.75 16.39
C GLU A 98 7.12 -12.49 17.90
N ARG A 99 5.97 -12.70 18.55
CA ARG A 99 5.67 -12.46 19.99
C ARG A 99 5.30 -11.03 20.40
N ASP A 100 4.35 -10.39 19.71
CA ASP A 100 3.56 -9.31 20.30
C ASP A 100 2.07 -9.74 20.34
N PRO A 101 1.56 -10.27 21.47
CA PRO A 101 0.19 -10.76 21.57
C PRO A 101 -0.85 -9.67 21.28
N ASP A 102 -0.51 -8.40 21.55
CA ASP A 102 -1.40 -7.28 21.28
C ASP A 102 -1.43 -6.91 19.80
N GLY A 103 -0.26 -6.92 19.15
CA GLY A 103 -0.15 -6.81 17.70
C GLY A 103 -0.91 -7.92 16.97
N ASP A 104 -0.94 -9.13 17.54
CA ASP A 104 -1.71 -10.26 17.00
C ASP A 104 -3.22 -10.06 17.19
N GLY A 105 -3.66 -9.50 18.33
CA GLY A 105 -5.05 -9.09 18.56
C GLY A 105 -5.53 -8.05 17.55
N LEU A 106 -4.79 -6.96 17.36
CA LEU A 106 -5.13 -5.91 16.38
C LEU A 106 -5.18 -6.47 14.95
N ARG A 107 -4.26 -7.37 14.58
CA ARG A 107 -4.25 -8.00 13.26
C ARG A 107 -5.44 -8.93 13.04
N ARG A 108 -5.88 -9.66 14.06
CA ARG A 108 -7.13 -10.46 13.99
C ARG A 108 -8.34 -9.56 13.74
N ILE A 109 -8.45 -8.44 14.45
CA ILE A 109 -9.55 -7.50 14.23
C ILE A 109 -9.51 -6.90 12.83
N LEU A 110 -8.33 -6.51 12.35
CA LEU A 110 -8.16 -6.01 10.99
C LEU A 110 -8.69 -7.03 9.95
N GLY A 111 -8.39 -8.32 10.17
CA GLY A 111 -8.90 -9.45 9.40
C GLY A 111 -10.38 -9.80 9.62
N GLY A 112 -11.12 -9.03 10.43
CA GLY A 112 -12.57 -9.18 10.62
C GLY A 112 -13.00 -9.93 11.86
N VAL A 113 -12.08 -10.34 12.75
CA VAL A 113 -12.46 -10.94 14.04
C VAL A 113 -13.11 -9.86 14.92
N PRO A 114 -14.26 -10.14 15.57
CA PRO A 114 -14.87 -9.22 16.52
C PRO A 114 -13.91 -8.82 17.67
N PRO A 115 -13.94 -7.57 18.14
CA PRO A 115 -12.98 -7.08 19.13
C PRO A 115 -13.08 -7.78 20.49
N ASP A 116 -14.27 -8.24 20.89
CA ASP A 116 -14.55 -9.03 22.10
C ASP A 116 -14.01 -10.47 22.03
N ALA A 117 -13.81 -11.00 20.82
CA ALA A 117 -13.09 -12.26 20.61
C ALA A 117 -11.57 -12.06 20.51
N ALA A 118 -11.11 -10.82 20.34
CA ALA A 118 -9.71 -10.48 20.19
C ALA A 118 -9.06 -9.99 21.48
N PHE A 119 -9.80 -9.25 22.30
CA PHE A 119 -9.37 -8.68 23.58
C PHE A 119 -10.43 -8.91 24.65
N ASP A 120 -9.97 -9.20 25.87
CA ASP A 120 -10.85 -9.46 27.01
C ASP A 120 -11.74 -8.26 27.36
N ASP A 121 -11.23 -7.04 27.19
CA ASP A 121 -11.94 -5.80 27.51
C ASP A 121 -11.52 -4.61 26.61
N PRO A 122 -12.34 -3.53 26.56
CA PRO A 122 -12.04 -2.35 25.76
C PRO A 122 -10.75 -1.60 26.14
N GLU A 123 -10.32 -1.66 27.41
CA GLU A 123 -9.10 -0.97 27.87
C GLU A 123 -7.85 -1.68 27.34
N ALA A 124 -7.85 -3.01 27.32
CA ALA A 124 -6.81 -3.82 26.71
C ALA A 124 -6.66 -3.49 25.20
N PHE A 125 -7.79 -3.37 24.49
CA PHE A 125 -7.80 -2.95 23.09
C PHE A 125 -7.24 -1.53 22.90
N ALA A 126 -7.64 -0.57 23.74
CA ALA A 126 -7.13 0.80 23.71
C ALA A 126 -5.62 0.86 23.96
N ALA A 127 -5.13 0.10 24.94
CA ALA A 127 -3.71 0.03 25.29
C ALA A 127 -2.87 -0.62 24.18
N ALA A 128 -3.39 -1.66 23.51
CA ALA A 128 -2.77 -2.26 22.34
C ALA A 128 -2.65 -1.24 21.20
N ALA A 129 -3.72 -0.50 20.92
CA ALA A 129 -3.72 0.52 19.88
C ALA A 129 -2.72 1.65 20.19
N GLU A 130 -2.61 2.10 21.44
CA GLU A 130 -1.64 3.12 21.86
C GLU A 130 -0.20 2.66 21.69
N ARG A 131 0.12 1.41 22.07
CA ARG A 131 1.47 0.86 21.87
C ARG A 131 1.83 0.70 20.40
N SER A 132 0.85 0.32 19.58
CA SER A 132 1.05 0.23 18.13
C SER A 132 1.38 1.59 17.52
N ARG A 133 0.74 2.67 17.99
CA ARG A 133 1.03 4.06 17.60
C ARG A 133 2.41 4.54 18.08
N ALA A 134 2.81 4.16 19.29
CA ALA A 134 4.10 4.54 19.87
C ALA A 134 5.30 3.82 19.25
N THR A 135 5.07 2.83 18.38
CA THR A 135 6.14 2.05 17.75
C THR A 135 6.74 2.83 16.58
N ASP A 136 8.07 2.77 16.44
CA ASP A 136 8.73 3.32 15.25
C ASP A 136 8.24 2.63 13.98
N HIS A 137 7.73 3.45 13.06
CA HIS A 137 7.19 3.00 11.79
C HIS A 137 8.26 3.09 10.70
N GLU A 138 8.94 1.96 10.50
CA GLU A 138 9.97 1.76 9.49
C GLU A 138 9.40 1.35 8.12
N TRP A 139 10.24 1.46 7.08
CA TRP A 139 9.91 0.96 5.75
C TRP A 139 9.84 -0.56 5.74
N ARG A 140 8.66 -1.10 5.47
CA ARG A 140 8.39 -2.54 5.39
C ARG A 140 7.96 -2.94 3.97
N PRO A 141 8.04 -4.24 3.62
CA PRO A 141 7.41 -4.73 2.39
C PRO A 141 5.94 -4.31 2.33
N ALA A 142 5.51 -3.77 1.19
CA ALA A 142 4.11 -3.43 0.98
C ALA A 142 3.32 -4.71 0.75
N PRO A 143 2.15 -4.87 1.39
CA PRO A 143 1.20 -5.90 0.98
C PRO A 143 0.60 -5.55 -0.38
N ASP A 144 -0.01 -6.52 -1.08
CA ASP A 144 -0.73 -6.26 -2.33
C ASP A 144 -1.94 -5.33 -2.11
N GLN A 145 -2.49 -5.33 -0.89
CA GLN A 145 -3.66 -4.57 -0.50
C GLN A 145 -3.55 -4.08 0.94
N LEU A 146 -3.93 -2.83 1.17
CA LEU A 146 -4.05 -2.20 2.48
C LEU A 146 -5.50 -2.30 2.96
N THR A 147 -5.70 -2.80 4.18
CA THR A 147 -7.03 -2.79 4.82
C THR A 147 -7.12 -1.63 5.79
N VAL A 148 -8.24 -0.91 5.76
CA VAL A 148 -8.60 0.13 6.72
C VAL A 148 -9.88 -0.30 7.42
N ARG A 149 -9.88 -0.39 8.74
CA ARG A 149 -11.04 -0.83 9.52
C ARG A 149 -11.29 0.09 10.70
N ARG A 150 -12.44 0.75 10.71
CA ARG A 150 -12.94 1.48 11.88
C ARG A 150 -13.67 0.53 12.82
N VAL A 151 -13.23 0.48 14.06
CA VAL A 151 -13.69 -0.46 15.09
C VAL A 151 -14.20 0.32 16.28
N HIS A 152 -15.39 -0.04 16.74
CA HIS A 152 -15.98 0.47 17.97
C HIS A 152 -16.08 -0.70 18.95
N TYR A 153 -15.45 -0.57 20.12
CA TYR A 153 -15.53 -1.58 21.19
C TYR A 153 -15.71 -0.89 22.54
N GLY A 154 -16.88 -1.07 23.16
CA GLY A 154 -17.27 -0.26 24.31
C GLY A 154 -17.30 1.23 23.94
N GLY A 155 -16.58 2.06 24.71
CA GLY A 155 -16.38 3.49 24.42
C GLY A 155 -15.13 3.81 23.60
N VAL A 156 -14.44 2.79 23.07
CA VAL A 156 -13.16 2.94 22.37
C VAL A 156 -13.37 2.88 20.86
N HIS A 157 -12.94 3.95 20.18
CA HIS A 157 -13.03 4.08 18.72
C HIS A 157 -11.63 4.12 18.13
N VAL A 158 -11.32 3.18 17.23
CA VAL A 158 -9.99 3.04 16.63
C VAL A 158 -10.12 2.76 15.14
N THR A 159 -9.32 3.46 14.34
CA THR A 159 -9.13 3.14 12.92
C THR A 159 -7.85 2.35 12.74
N LEU A 160 -7.96 1.05 12.47
CA LEU A 160 -6.85 0.14 12.20
C LEU A 160 -6.46 0.20 10.73
N VAL A 161 -5.17 0.21 10.43
CA VAL A 161 -4.65 0.28 9.05
C VAL A 161 -3.46 -0.67 8.88
N GLY A 162 -3.50 -1.61 7.93
CA GLY A 162 -2.35 -2.50 7.67
C GLY A 162 -2.58 -3.61 6.67
#